data_AF-D5ACJ2-F1
#
_entry.id   AF-D5ACJ2-F1
#
_cell.length_a   1.000
_cell.length_b   1.000
_cell.length_c   1.000
_cell.angle_alpha   90.00
_cell.angle_beta   90.00
_cell.angle_gamma   90.00
#
_symmetry.space_group_name_H-M   'P 1'
#
loop_
_entity.id
_entity.type
_entity.pdbx_description
1 polymer ?
#
loop_
_entity_poly.entity_id
_entity_poly.type
_entity_poly.pdbx_seq_one_letter_code
_entity_poly.pdbx_strand_id
1 'polypeptide(L)'
;MRFRFHWASPLHYINTPDNQCGYDYERDCHDEHGVKGVCLEGAIKNYTSQLETYGSRATGGKYNLTQALLFLSHFMGDVHEPLHVGFTSDEGGNTIQLHWYKRKCNLHHVWDSFIIEKAMKEYYDNDLEVMIEAIQKNISDSWSDEVTTWEKCNGRELACPGSYADESIILACKWAYKDAKENSVLEDDYFLSRLPILEKQLARGGVRLAATLNRIFSSKEGYTRESEL
;
A
#
# COMPACT_ATOMS: atom_id res chain seq x y z
N MET A 1 -7.91 -13.04 5.25
CA MET A 1 -8.35 -12.83 3.84
C MET A 1 -7.84 -13.95 2.93
N ARG A 2 -6.50 -14.16 2.87
CA ARG A 2 -5.82 -15.15 2.00
C ARG A 2 -6.26 -16.62 2.18
N PHE A 3 -6.54 -17.08 3.40
CA PHE A 3 -6.96 -18.48 3.65
C PHE A 3 -8.39 -18.83 3.22
N ARG A 4 -9.27 -17.83 3.08
CA ARG A 4 -10.65 -18.03 2.61
C ARG A 4 -10.77 -17.80 1.10
N PHE A 5 -9.88 -16.98 0.55
CA PHE A 5 -9.81 -16.62 -0.86
C PHE A 5 -8.38 -16.85 -1.36
N HIS A 6 -8.01 -18.10 -1.64
CA HIS A 6 -6.66 -18.44 -2.08
C HIS A 6 -6.21 -17.65 -3.31
N TRP A 7 -7.13 -17.40 -4.25
CA TRP A 7 -6.90 -16.58 -5.44
C TRP A 7 -6.49 -15.13 -5.12
N ALA A 8 -6.78 -14.62 -3.93
CA ALA A 8 -6.42 -13.27 -3.53
C ALA A 8 -4.97 -13.15 -3.02
N SER A 9 -4.29 -14.28 -2.74
CA SER A 9 -2.92 -14.26 -2.19
C SER A 9 -1.92 -13.44 -3.04
N PRO A 10 -1.79 -13.65 -4.36
CA PRO A 10 -0.86 -12.87 -5.19
C PRO A 10 -1.31 -11.41 -5.40
N LEU A 11 -2.52 -11.04 -5.00
CA LEU A 11 -3.03 -9.67 -5.14
C LEU A 11 -2.48 -8.71 -4.08
N HIS A 12 -1.73 -9.21 -3.10
CA HIS A 12 -1.19 -8.39 -2.01
C HIS A 12 0.20 -7.83 -2.28
N TYR A 13 0.87 -8.25 -3.36
CA TYR A 13 2.25 -7.85 -3.64
C TYR A 13 2.55 -7.74 -5.14
N ILE A 14 3.74 -7.24 -5.43
CA ILE A 14 4.36 -7.18 -6.75
C ILE A 14 5.79 -7.69 -6.59
N ASN A 15 6.16 -8.66 -7.41
CA ASN A 15 7.52 -9.18 -7.49
C ASN A 15 8.27 -8.44 -8.59
N THR A 16 9.36 -7.77 -8.24
CA THR A 16 10.24 -7.06 -9.17
C THR A 16 11.57 -7.80 -9.36
N PRO A 17 12.28 -7.60 -10.49
CA PRO A 17 13.61 -8.15 -10.65
C PRO A 17 14.61 -7.56 -9.67
N ASP A 18 15.47 -8.44 -9.15
CA ASP A 18 16.48 -8.11 -8.16
C ASP A 18 17.36 -6.93 -8.58
N ASN A 19 17.58 -6.00 -7.65
CA ASN A 19 18.47 -4.84 -7.81
C ASN A 19 18.12 -3.89 -8.97
N GLN A 20 16.96 -4.06 -9.62
CA GLN A 20 16.52 -3.14 -10.66
C GLN A 20 15.97 -1.84 -10.08
N CYS A 21 15.36 -1.91 -8.89
CA CYS A 21 14.83 -0.77 -8.15
C CYS A 21 13.86 0.11 -8.97
N GLY A 22 13.04 -0.54 -9.79
CA GLY A 22 12.04 0.12 -10.62
C GLY A 22 10.98 -0.87 -11.08
N TYR A 23 9.77 -0.36 -11.24
CA TYR A 23 8.59 -1.17 -11.53
C TYR A 23 8.13 -1.01 -12.98
N ASP A 24 7.71 -2.11 -13.62
CA ASP A 24 7.07 -2.10 -14.93
C ASP A 24 5.84 -3.03 -14.95
N TYR A 25 4.67 -2.50 -15.28
CA TYR A 25 3.41 -3.27 -15.22
C TYR A 25 3.42 -4.53 -16.09
N GLU A 26 3.88 -4.41 -17.33
CA GLU A 26 3.87 -5.52 -18.29
C GLU A 26 4.86 -6.60 -17.90
N ARG A 27 5.99 -6.23 -17.31
CA ARG A 27 7.00 -7.15 -16.81
C ARG A 27 6.58 -7.81 -15.50
N ASP A 28 6.10 -7.03 -14.52
CA ASP A 28 6.05 -7.42 -13.11
C ASP A 28 4.64 -7.75 -12.60
N CYS A 29 3.57 -7.26 -13.25
CA CYS A 29 2.21 -7.51 -12.78
C CYS A 29 1.66 -8.84 -13.28
N HIS A 30 2.10 -9.94 -12.66
CA HIS A 30 1.58 -11.27 -12.90
C HIS A 30 1.73 -12.18 -11.68
N ASP A 31 1.00 -13.30 -11.66
CA ASP A 31 1.20 -14.35 -10.66
C ASP A 31 2.39 -15.27 -11.01
N GLU A 32 2.64 -16.26 -10.16
CA GLU A 32 3.71 -17.27 -10.34
C GLU A 32 3.58 -18.11 -11.63
N HIS A 33 2.40 -18.12 -12.26
CA HIS A 33 2.14 -18.81 -13.52
C HIS A 33 2.18 -17.89 -14.74
N GLY A 34 2.47 -16.60 -14.54
CA GLY A 34 2.54 -15.59 -15.60
C GLY A 34 1.19 -15.03 -16.02
N VAL A 35 0.12 -15.24 -15.25
CA VAL A 35 -1.19 -14.65 -15.53
C VAL A 35 -1.12 -13.15 -15.30
N LYS A 36 -1.21 -12.38 -16.39
CA LYS A 36 -1.10 -10.92 -16.37
C LYS A 36 -2.24 -10.27 -15.56
N GLY A 37 -1.90 -9.18 -14.88
CA GLY A 37 -2.84 -8.40 -14.07
C GLY A 37 -3.13 -8.99 -12.70
N VAL A 38 -2.56 -10.15 -12.35
CA VAL A 38 -2.71 -10.77 -11.02
C VAL A 38 -1.57 -10.30 -10.11
N CYS A 39 -1.66 -9.03 -9.70
CA CYS A 39 -0.74 -8.39 -8.75
C CYS A 39 -1.47 -7.27 -8.01
N LEU A 40 -0.78 -6.61 -7.08
CA LEU A 40 -1.32 -5.49 -6.30
C LEU A 40 -1.87 -4.32 -7.13
N GLU A 41 -1.14 -3.89 -8.17
CA GLU A 41 -1.65 -2.84 -9.08
C GLU A 41 -2.94 -3.29 -9.79
N GLY A 42 -2.94 -4.52 -10.33
CA GLY A 42 -4.10 -5.07 -11.01
C GLY A 42 -5.31 -5.20 -10.08
N ALA A 43 -5.07 -5.57 -8.82
CA ALA A 43 -6.11 -5.63 -7.79
C ALA A 43 -6.74 -4.26 -7.52
N ILE A 44 -5.91 -3.22 -7.31
CA ILE A 44 -6.40 -1.85 -7.10
C ILE A 44 -7.23 -1.40 -8.30
N LYS A 45 -6.71 -1.54 -9.53
CA LYS A 45 -7.45 -1.20 -10.76
C LYS A 45 -8.79 -1.93 -10.85
N ASN A 46 -8.80 -3.23 -10.55
CA ASN A 46 -10.00 -4.07 -10.58
C ASN A 46 -11.06 -3.59 -9.57
N TYR A 47 -10.71 -3.47 -8.29
CA TYR A 47 -11.69 -3.10 -7.26
C TYR A 47 -12.14 -1.64 -7.35
N THR A 48 -11.29 -0.74 -7.84
CA THR A 48 -11.69 0.61 -8.23
C THR A 48 -12.77 0.59 -9.31
N SER A 49 -12.57 -0.19 -10.39
CA SER A 49 -13.56 -0.33 -11.46
C SER A 49 -14.87 -0.98 -10.98
N GLN A 50 -14.79 -1.96 -10.07
CA GLN A 50 -16.00 -2.56 -9.49
C GLN A 50 -16.81 -1.52 -8.69
N LEU A 51 -16.17 -0.71 -7.85
CA LEU A 51 -16.84 0.32 -7.05
C LEU A 51 -17.42 1.47 -7.89
N GLU A 52 -16.82 1.75 -9.05
CA GLU A 52 -17.39 2.69 -10.03
C GLU A 52 -18.81 2.26 -10.47
N THR A 53 -19.14 0.97 -10.38
CA THR A 53 -20.49 0.48 -10.73
C THR A 53 -21.55 0.73 -9.65
N TYR A 54 -21.18 1.18 -8.44
CA TYR A 54 -22.11 1.45 -7.34
C TYR A 54 -23.24 2.41 -7.77
N GLY A 55 -24.50 2.08 -7.50
CA GLY A 55 -25.65 2.92 -7.90
C GLY A 55 -26.04 2.83 -9.38
N SER A 56 -25.27 2.14 -10.23
CA SER A 56 -25.67 1.86 -11.61
C SER A 56 -26.65 0.69 -11.67
N ARG A 57 -27.79 0.88 -12.33
CA ARG A 57 -28.75 -0.20 -12.61
C ARG A 57 -28.22 -1.22 -13.64
N ALA A 58 -27.18 -0.87 -14.40
CA ALA A 58 -26.71 -1.64 -15.54
C ALA A 58 -25.86 -2.87 -15.16
N THR A 59 -25.31 -2.95 -13.96
CA THR A 59 -24.40 -4.04 -13.57
C THR A 59 -25.06 -5.19 -12.82
N GLY A 60 -26.39 -5.12 -12.61
CA GLY A 60 -27.21 -6.26 -12.16
C GLY A 60 -26.75 -6.96 -10.88
N GLY A 61 -25.95 -6.29 -10.02
CA GLY A 61 -25.40 -6.90 -8.81
C GLY A 61 -24.30 -7.95 -9.06
N LYS A 62 -23.59 -7.89 -10.20
CA LYS A 62 -22.52 -8.84 -10.56
C LYS A 62 -21.37 -8.90 -9.53
N TYR A 63 -21.10 -7.79 -8.84
CA TYR A 63 -19.99 -7.68 -7.88
C TYR A 63 -20.50 -7.46 -6.46
N ASN A 64 -19.81 -8.07 -5.50
CA ASN A 64 -20.00 -7.74 -4.09
C ASN A 64 -19.22 -6.46 -3.77
N LEU A 65 -19.91 -5.32 -3.78
CA LEU A 65 -19.27 -4.01 -3.59
C LEU A 65 -18.77 -3.78 -2.17
N THR A 66 -19.30 -4.50 -1.17
CA THR A 66 -18.71 -4.51 0.19
C THR A 66 -17.34 -5.17 0.17
N GLN A 67 -17.20 -6.31 -0.52
CA GLN A 67 -15.90 -6.94 -0.70
C GLN A 67 -14.95 -6.04 -1.49
N ALA A 68 -15.43 -5.41 -2.57
CA ALA A 68 -14.61 -4.51 -3.36
C ALA A 68 -14.07 -3.33 -2.55
N LEU A 69 -14.88 -2.74 -1.67
CA LEU A 69 -14.44 -1.67 -0.77
C LEU A 69 -13.37 -2.16 0.21
N LEU A 70 -13.59 -3.31 0.86
CA LEU A 70 -12.62 -3.87 1.80
C LEU A 70 -11.30 -4.24 1.12
N PHE A 71 -11.36 -4.84 -0.06
CA PHE A 71 -10.18 -5.17 -0.86
C PHE A 71 -9.44 -3.92 -1.31
N LEU A 72 -10.13 -2.92 -1.87
CA LEU A 72 -9.48 -1.68 -2.29
C LEU A 72 -8.79 -0.98 -1.12
N SER A 73 -9.47 -0.84 0.02
CA SER A 73 -8.88 -0.21 1.21
C SER A 73 -7.65 -0.95 1.70
N HIS A 74 -7.68 -2.28 1.68
CA HIS A 74 -6.54 -3.10 2.10
C HIS A 74 -5.37 -3.00 1.12
N PHE A 75 -5.62 -3.18 -0.19
CA PHE A 75 -4.58 -3.13 -1.21
C PHE A 75 -3.96 -1.74 -1.37
N MET A 76 -4.72 -0.67 -1.08
CA MET A 76 -4.15 0.68 -1.02
C MET A 76 -3.17 0.83 0.16
N GLY A 77 -3.38 0.10 1.27
CA GLY A 77 -2.38 0.01 2.33
C GLY A 77 -1.15 -0.78 1.88
N ASP A 78 -1.37 -1.99 1.38
CA ASP A 78 -0.31 -2.90 0.91
C ASP A 78 0.61 -2.25 -0.13
N VAL A 79 0.08 -1.47 -1.09
CA VAL A 79 0.93 -0.87 -2.15
C VAL A 79 1.87 0.21 -1.63
N HIS A 80 1.63 0.72 -0.43
CA HIS A 80 2.49 1.68 0.25
C HIS A 80 3.45 1.02 1.26
N GLU A 81 3.32 -0.28 1.51
CA GLU A 81 4.35 -1.03 2.21
C GLU A 81 5.49 -1.30 1.22
N PRO A 82 6.73 -0.80 1.47
CA PRO A 82 7.79 -0.91 0.48
C PRO A 82 8.13 -2.34 0.03
N LEU A 83 8.13 -3.31 0.95
CA LEU A 83 8.53 -4.69 0.67
C LEU A 83 7.43 -5.56 0.02
N HIS A 84 6.18 -5.10 0.01
CA HIS A 84 5.10 -5.61 -0.82
C HIS A 84 5.33 -5.31 -2.30
N VAL A 85 6.25 -4.39 -2.62
CA VAL A 85 6.79 -4.18 -3.98
C VAL A 85 8.30 -4.43 -3.92
N GLY A 86 8.65 -5.70 -3.68
CA GLY A 86 10.02 -6.13 -3.36
C GLY A 86 10.67 -6.97 -4.44
N PHE A 87 11.79 -7.61 -4.10
CA PHE A 87 12.51 -8.49 -5.02
C PHE A 87 11.88 -9.87 -5.04
N THR A 88 11.97 -10.50 -6.22
CA THR A 88 11.39 -11.83 -6.44
C THR A 88 12.18 -12.89 -5.67
N SER A 89 13.51 -12.80 -5.64
CA SER A 89 14.36 -13.86 -5.09
C SER A 89 14.28 -13.99 -3.57
N ASP A 90 13.86 -12.94 -2.88
CA ASP A 90 13.75 -12.91 -1.41
C ASP A 90 12.30 -12.83 -0.91
N GLU A 91 11.34 -13.01 -1.80
CA GLU A 91 9.90 -12.92 -1.52
C GLU A 91 9.53 -11.60 -0.82
N GLY A 92 10.08 -10.48 -1.29
CA GLY A 92 9.92 -9.18 -0.66
C GLY A 92 10.56 -9.13 0.74
N GLY A 93 11.74 -9.70 0.89
CA GLY A 93 12.45 -9.79 2.17
C GLY A 93 11.89 -10.80 3.18
N ASN A 94 10.90 -11.63 2.81
CA ASN A 94 10.41 -12.70 3.69
C ASN A 94 11.47 -13.77 3.95
N THR A 95 12.37 -14.01 2.99
CA THR A 95 13.44 -15.00 3.15
C THR A 95 14.71 -14.43 3.76
N ILE A 96 14.82 -13.10 3.93
CA ILE A 96 15.95 -12.45 4.62
C ILE A 96 15.74 -12.60 6.13
N GLN A 97 16.35 -13.62 6.73
CA GLN A 97 16.26 -13.86 8.17
C GLN A 97 17.25 -12.99 8.92
N LEU A 98 16.79 -12.30 9.95
CA LEU A 98 17.59 -11.36 10.72
C LEU A 98 17.08 -11.27 12.17
N HIS A 99 17.68 -10.38 12.96
CA HIS A 99 17.21 -10.06 14.31
C HIS A 99 16.68 -8.63 14.36
N TRP A 100 15.47 -8.47 14.89
CA TRP A 100 14.98 -7.19 15.37
C TRP A 100 15.28 -7.10 16.87
N TYR A 101 16.29 -6.31 17.23
CA TYR A 101 16.91 -6.37 18.55
C TYR A 101 17.26 -7.81 18.93
N LYS A 102 16.62 -8.36 19.98
CA LYS A 102 16.87 -9.72 20.48
C LYS A 102 15.99 -10.79 19.83
N ARG A 103 15.04 -10.42 18.97
CA ARG A 103 14.04 -11.34 18.39
C ARG A 103 14.41 -11.72 16.96
N LYS A 104 14.55 -13.02 16.70
CA LYS A 104 14.70 -13.54 15.33
C LYS A 104 13.39 -13.34 14.55
N CYS A 105 13.51 -12.87 13.30
CA CYS A 105 12.41 -12.62 12.38
C CYS A 105 12.92 -12.53 10.92
N ASN A 106 12.12 -12.00 10.02
CA ASN A 106 12.53 -11.65 8.66
C ASN A 106 12.35 -10.15 8.38
N LEU A 107 12.99 -9.66 7.31
CA LEU A 107 12.96 -8.24 6.96
C LEU A 107 11.55 -7.73 6.63
N HIS A 108 10.75 -8.52 5.92
CA HIS A 108 9.36 -8.17 5.59
C HIS A 108 8.55 -7.83 6.85
N HIS A 109 8.61 -8.71 7.85
CA HIS A 109 7.91 -8.55 9.13
C HIS A 109 8.40 -7.35 9.95
N VAL A 110 9.65 -6.91 9.74
CA VAL A 110 10.16 -5.69 10.37
C VAL A 110 9.37 -4.48 9.88
N TRP A 111 9.10 -4.40 8.58
CA TRP A 111 8.36 -3.29 7.97
C TRP A 111 6.85 -3.39 8.16
N ASP A 112 6.29 -4.60 8.03
CA ASP A 112 4.86 -4.86 8.26
C ASP A 112 4.41 -4.52 9.69
N SER A 113 5.29 -4.71 10.68
CA SER A 113 4.86 -4.72 12.08
C SER A 113 5.87 -4.14 13.05
N PHE A 114 7.13 -4.58 13.06
CA PHE A 114 8.00 -4.28 14.20
C PHE A 114 8.45 -2.83 14.35
N ILE A 115 8.62 -2.09 13.25
CA ILE A 115 8.87 -0.65 13.34
C ILE A 115 7.65 0.05 13.96
N ILE A 116 6.44 -0.31 13.53
CA ILE A 116 5.18 0.25 14.07
C ILE A 116 5.02 -0.12 15.54
N GLU A 117 5.13 -1.40 15.89
CA GLU A 117 5.00 -1.89 17.28
C GLU A 117 5.97 -1.18 18.23
N LYS A 118 7.22 -0.98 17.79
CA LYS A 118 8.21 -0.24 18.60
C LYS A 118 7.82 1.23 18.73
N ALA A 119 7.45 1.91 17.65
CA ALA A 119 7.01 3.31 17.69
C ALA A 119 5.77 3.51 18.58
N MET A 120 4.78 2.61 18.46
CA MET A 120 3.60 2.56 19.33
C MET A 120 4.00 2.54 20.79
N LYS A 121 4.95 1.68 21.16
CA LYS A 121 5.43 1.56 22.53
C LYS A 121 6.25 2.76 23.01
N GLU A 122 7.13 3.31 22.17
CA GLU A 122 8.10 4.33 22.58
C GLU A 122 7.57 5.76 22.52
N TYR A 123 6.66 6.04 21.58
CA TYR A 123 6.21 7.40 21.26
C TYR A 123 4.71 7.62 21.46
N TYR A 124 3.91 6.56 21.50
CA TYR A 124 2.45 6.68 21.48
C TYR A 124 1.74 5.95 22.63
N ASP A 125 2.47 5.46 23.64
CA ASP A 125 1.91 4.74 24.82
C ASP A 125 1.02 3.52 24.46
N ASN A 126 1.29 2.90 23.31
CA ASN A 126 0.45 1.88 22.67
C ASN A 126 -0.99 2.31 22.36
N ASP A 127 -1.24 3.62 22.25
CA ASP A 127 -2.51 4.19 21.81
C ASP A 127 -2.48 4.51 20.31
N LEU A 128 -3.36 3.83 19.57
CA LEU A 128 -3.46 3.99 18.12
C LEU A 128 -4.05 5.36 17.74
N GLU A 129 -4.95 5.90 18.55
CA GLU A 129 -5.56 7.20 18.28
C GLU A 129 -4.49 8.30 18.33
N VAL A 130 -3.56 8.22 19.28
CA VAL A 130 -2.45 9.16 19.40
C VAL A 130 -1.52 9.11 18.18
N MET A 131 -1.19 7.92 17.67
CA MET A 131 -0.39 7.79 16.44
C MET A 131 -1.14 8.35 15.23
N ILE A 132 -2.44 8.07 15.09
CA ILE A 132 -3.28 8.61 14.02
C ILE A 132 -3.31 10.13 14.08
N GLU A 133 -3.52 10.73 15.25
CA GLU A 133 -3.52 12.18 15.44
C GLU A 133 -2.17 12.80 15.07
N ALA A 134 -1.05 12.17 15.46
CA ALA A 134 0.28 12.62 15.10
C ALA A 134 0.50 12.61 13.58
N ILE A 135 0.09 11.54 12.89
CA ILE A 135 0.17 11.44 11.44
C ILE A 135 -0.74 12.47 10.76
N GLN A 136 -1.98 12.65 11.23
CA GLN A 136 -2.93 13.64 10.71
C GLN A 136 -2.41 15.08 10.89
N LYS A 137 -1.76 15.36 12.02
CA LYS A 137 -1.09 16.64 12.27
C LYS A 137 0.03 16.85 11.27
N ASN A 138 0.88 15.85 11.01
CA ASN A 138 1.94 15.95 10.01
C ASN A 138 1.38 16.15 8.59
N ILE A 139 0.28 15.48 8.22
CA ILE A 139 -0.43 15.73 6.95
C ILE A 139 -0.86 17.20 6.83
N SER A 140 -1.37 17.80 7.91
CA SER A 140 -1.85 19.18 7.92
C SER A 140 -0.77 20.24 8.09
N ASP A 141 0.46 19.84 8.48
CA ASP A 141 1.55 20.73 8.83
C ASP A 141 2.81 20.39 8.00
N SER A 142 3.67 19.49 8.49
CA SER A 142 4.97 19.18 7.90
C SER A 142 4.93 18.64 6.47
N TRP A 143 3.84 17.99 6.06
CA TRP A 143 3.66 17.43 4.72
C TRP A 143 2.59 18.15 3.89
N SER A 144 2.04 19.25 4.39
CA SER A 144 0.91 19.97 3.76
C SER A 144 1.17 20.31 2.29
N ASP A 145 2.39 20.76 1.96
CA ASP A 145 2.81 21.08 0.58
C ASP A 145 2.87 19.87 -0.35
N GLU A 146 3.02 18.66 0.19
CA GLU A 146 3.09 17.42 -0.59
C GLU A 146 1.73 16.76 -0.79
N VAL A 147 0.76 16.99 0.11
CA VAL A 147 -0.56 16.33 0.10
C VAL A 147 -1.26 16.48 -1.25
N THR A 148 -1.32 17.69 -1.79
CA THR A 148 -1.94 17.93 -3.11
C THR A 148 -1.25 17.13 -4.23
N THR A 149 0.02 16.82 -4.10
CA THR A 149 0.73 15.95 -5.05
C THR A 149 0.38 14.48 -4.83
N TRP A 150 0.24 14.03 -3.58
CA TRP A 150 -0.19 12.66 -3.28
C TRP A 150 -1.61 12.37 -3.75
N GLU A 151 -2.49 13.37 -3.63
CA GLU A 151 -3.88 13.31 -4.09
C GLU A 151 -4.03 13.40 -5.61
N LYS A 152 -3.01 13.82 -6.36
CA LYS A 152 -3.10 13.89 -7.82
C LYS A 152 -2.95 12.51 -8.42
N CYS A 153 -3.83 12.22 -9.37
CA CYS A 153 -3.74 11.08 -10.27
C CYS A 153 -4.01 11.60 -11.68
N ASN A 154 -3.22 11.17 -12.66
CA ASN A 154 -3.17 11.81 -13.97
C ASN A 154 -4.41 11.51 -14.81
N GLY A 155 -4.84 12.50 -15.60
CA GLY A 155 -5.91 12.32 -16.59
C GLY A 155 -7.27 12.01 -15.98
N ARG A 156 -7.85 10.87 -16.39
CA ARG A 156 -9.19 10.41 -15.94
C ARG A 156 -9.09 9.17 -15.03
N GLU A 157 -7.90 8.82 -14.57
CA GLU A 157 -7.71 7.65 -13.73
C GLU A 157 -8.30 7.88 -12.33
N LEU A 158 -9.03 6.88 -11.82
CA LEU A 158 -9.63 6.93 -10.49
C LEU A 158 -8.59 6.64 -9.39
N ALA A 159 -7.56 5.85 -9.72
CA ALA A 159 -6.41 5.51 -8.87
C ALA A 159 -5.15 5.37 -9.74
N CYS A 160 -3.97 5.69 -9.19
CA CYS A 160 -2.67 5.61 -9.89
C CYS A 160 -1.71 4.58 -9.27
N PRO A 161 -2.13 3.31 -9.08
CA PRO A 161 -1.34 2.29 -8.38
C PRO A 161 0.07 2.05 -8.93
N GLY A 162 0.30 2.22 -10.25
CA GLY A 162 1.64 2.06 -10.81
C GLY A 162 2.67 3.06 -10.29
N SER A 163 2.27 4.32 -10.08
CA SER A 163 3.17 5.29 -9.43
C SER A 163 3.40 4.97 -7.95
N TYR A 164 2.43 4.36 -7.28
CA TYR A 164 2.56 4.00 -5.87
C TYR A 164 3.52 2.81 -5.74
N ALA A 165 3.40 1.83 -6.64
CA ALA A 165 4.30 0.69 -6.72
C ALA A 165 5.74 1.12 -7.04
N ASP A 166 5.94 2.02 -8.02
CA ASP A 166 7.27 2.55 -8.35
C ASP A 166 7.92 3.29 -7.16
N GLU A 167 7.13 4.10 -6.43
CA GLU A 167 7.60 4.72 -5.19
C GLU A 167 8.01 3.69 -4.14
N SER A 168 7.22 2.62 -3.95
CA SER A 168 7.47 1.57 -2.97
C SER A 168 8.75 0.79 -3.26
N ILE A 169 9.00 0.36 -4.50
CA ILE A 169 10.25 -0.34 -4.84
C ILE A 169 11.48 0.57 -4.69
N ILE A 170 11.37 1.86 -5.02
CA ILE A 170 12.44 2.84 -4.79
C ILE A 170 12.75 2.94 -3.28
N LEU A 171 11.73 2.99 -2.43
CA LEU A 171 11.90 3.03 -0.98
C LEU A 171 12.43 1.71 -0.43
N ALA A 172 12.00 0.58 -0.96
CA ALA A 172 12.50 -0.74 -0.58
C ALA A 172 14.01 -0.82 -0.80
N CYS A 173 14.49 -0.43 -1.99
CA CYS A 173 15.91 -0.39 -2.30
C CYS A 173 16.68 0.61 -1.44
N LYS A 174 16.15 1.83 -1.28
CA LYS A 174 16.86 2.93 -0.60
C LYS A 174 16.93 2.74 0.91
N TRP A 175 15.90 2.13 1.51
CA TRP A 175 15.69 2.12 2.96
C TRP A 175 15.51 0.72 3.54
N ALA A 176 14.70 -0.15 2.92
CA ALA A 176 14.37 -1.46 3.47
C ALA A 176 15.54 -2.45 3.37
N TYR A 177 16.00 -2.75 2.15
CA TYR A 177 17.12 -3.67 1.93
C TYR A 177 18.46 -3.09 2.39
N LYS A 178 18.58 -1.76 2.40
CA LYS A 178 19.81 -1.10 2.84
C LYS A 178 20.09 -1.41 4.30
N ASP A 179 21.30 -1.93 4.56
CA ASP A 179 21.80 -2.34 5.89
C ASP A 179 21.13 -3.58 6.50
N ALA A 180 20.20 -4.23 5.78
CA ALA A 180 19.44 -5.40 6.25
C ALA A 180 19.86 -6.68 5.51
N LYS A 181 21.09 -7.13 5.77
CA LYS A 181 21.60 -8.39 5.21
C LYS A 181 21.15 -9.59 6.05
N GLU A 182 21.15 -10.77 5.45
CA GLU A 182 20.96 -12.04 6.15
C GLU A 182 21.80 -12.12 7.44
N ASN A 183 21.17 -12.51 8.55
CA ASN A 183 21.69 -12.57 9.91
C ASN A 183 22.12 -11.23 10.55
N SER A 184 21.82 -10.07 9.96
CA SER A 184 22.07 -8.78 10.61
C SER A 184 21.22 -8.60 11.88
N VAL A 185 21.64 -7.69 12.74
CA VAL A 185 20.85 -7.22 13.89
C VAL A 185 20.42 -5.79 13.59
N LEU A 186 19.13 -5.56 13.48
CA LEU A 186 18.52 -4.25 13.27
C LEU A 186 18.11 -3.69 14.63
N GLU A 187 18.66 -2.53 14.97
CA GLU A 187 18.45 -1.84 16.26
C GLU A 187 18.09 -0.36 16.02
N ASP A 188 18.44 0.52 16.96
CA ASP A 188 18.00 1.92 16.99
C ASP A 188 18.42 2.69 15.72
N ASP A 189 19.61 2.46 15.17
CA ASP A 189 20.07 3.13 13.95
C ASP A 189 19.15 2.82 12.76
N TYR A 190 18.70 1.57 12.64
CA TYR A 190 17.75 1.17 11.60
C TYR A 190 16.36 1.72 11.90
N PHE A 191 15.89 1.57 13.14
CA PHE A 191 14.57 2.05 13.57
C PHE A 191 14.39 3.56 13.34
N LEU A 192 15.28 4.38 13.91
CA LEU A 192 15.15 5.84 13.91
C LEU A 192 15.24 6.43 12.50
N SER A 193 16.05 5.82 11.63
CA SER A 193 16.21 6.30 10.25
C SER A 193 15.08 5.87 9.31
N ARG A 194 14.36 4.77 9.60
CA ARG A 194 13.29 4.24 8.76
C ARG A 194 11.89 4.63 9.25
N LEU A 195 11.70 4.92 10.53
CA LEU A 195 10.41 5.33 11.08
C LEU A 195 9.75 6.51 10.32
N PRO A 196 10.46 7.62 10.01
CA PRO A 196 9.85 8.72 9.24
C PRO A 196 9.42 8.32 7.83
N ILE A 197 10.09 7.33 7.23
CA ILE A 197 9.71 6.80 5.90
C ILE A 197 8.43 5.99 6.01
N LEU A 198 8.34 5.14 7.04
CA LEU A 198 7.16 4.32 7.31
C LEU A 198 5.94 5.19 7.60
N GLU A 199 6.04 6.17 8.51
CA GLU A 199 4.93 7.06 8.84
C GLU A 199 4.42 7.85 7.63
N LYS A 200 5.34 8.27 6.76
CA LYS A 200 4.98 8.93 5.50
C LYS A 200 4.26 8.00 4.53
N GLN A 201 4.60 6.71 4.48
CA GLN A 201 3.87 5.73 3.69
C GLN A 201 2.46 5.48 4.24
N LEU A 202 2.30 5.37 5.57
CA LEU A 202 0.98 5.30 6.20
C LEU A 202 0.11 6.51 5.84
N ALA A 203 0.70 7.71 5.90
CA ALA A 203 0.02 8.95 5.51
C ALA A 203 -0.39 8.95 4.03
N ARG A 204 0.53 8.57 3.13
CA ARG A 204 0.27 8.48 1.68
C ARG A 204 -0.84 7.49 1.37
N GLY A 205 -0.82 6.31 1.98
CA GLY A 205 -1.86 5.30 1.82
C GLY A 205 -3.25 5.83 2.22
N GLY A 206 -3.34 6.49 3.37
CA GLY A 206 -4.59 7.12 3.83
C GLY A 206 -5.09 8.22 2.90
N VAL A 207 -4.23 9.17 2.54
CA VAL A 207 -4.56 10.29 1.63
C VAL A 207 -4.99 9.79 0.25
N ARG A 208 -4.25 8.84 -0.33
CA ARG A 208 -4.54 8.28 -1.66
C ARG A 208 -5.80 7.41 -1.65
N LEU A 209 -6.06 6.67 -0.58
CA LEU A 209 -7.32 5.95 -0.42
C LEU A 209 -8.51 6.92 -0.41
N ALA A 210 -8.45 7.97 0.43
CA ALA A 210 -9.50 8.97 0.52
C ALA A 210 -9.72 9.67 -0.83
N ALA A 211 -8.66 10.13 -1.50
CA ALA A 211 -8.76 10.78 -2.79
C ALA A 211 -9.32 9.85 -3.89
N THR A 212 -8.97 8.57 -3.85
CA THR A 212 -9.50 7.54 -4.77
C THR A 212 -10.99 7.32 -4.54
N LEU A 213 -11.43 7.11 -3.30
CA LEU A 213 -12.85 6.93 -2.97
C LEU A 213 -13.66 8.18 -3.31
N ASN A 214 -13.13 9.37 -3.03
CA ASN A 214 -13.74 10.63 -3.43
C ASN A 214 -13.93 10.69 -4.95
N ARG A 215 -12.93 10.34 -5.76
CA ARG A 215 -13.08 10.27 -7.23
C ARG A 215 -14.13 9.26 -7.69
N ILE A 216 -14.16 8.07 -7.07
CA ILE A 216 -15.14 7.02 -7.40
C ILE A 216 -16.58 7.46 -7.13
N PHE A 217 -16.82 8.16 -6.02
CA PHE A 217 -18.19 8.46 -5.56
C PHE A 217 -18.68 9.89 -5.87
N SER A 218 -17.79 10.88 -6.04
CA SER A 218 -18.16 12.25 -6.40
C SER A 218 -18.76 12.38 -7.81
N SER A 219 -18.33 11.52 -8.74
CA SER A 219 -18.87 11.46 -10.11
C SER A 219 -20.38 11.15 -10.17
N LYS A 220 -20.99 10.73 -9.04
CA LYS A 220 -22.40 10.34 -8.94
C LYS A 220 -23.29 11.37 -8.27
N GLU A 221 -22.74 12.33 -7.53
CA GLU A 221 -23.54 13.40 -6.90
C GLU A 221 -24.15 14.38 -7.92
N GLY A 222 -23.60 14.45 -9.13
CA GLY A 222 -24.17 15.23 -10.23
C GLY A 222 -25.39 14.58 -10.90
N TYR A 223 -25.46 13.24 -10.91
CA TYR A 223 -26.51 12.51 -11.64
C TYR A 223 -27.84 12.49 -10.88
N THR A 224 -27.82 12.51 -9.55
CA THR A 224 -29.04 12.52 -8.73
C THR A 224 -29.79 13.85 -8.79
N ARG A 225 -29.11 14.99 -9.00
CA ARG A 225 -29.77 16.30 -9.06
C ARG A 225 -30.50 16.58 -10.38
N GLU A 226 -30.08 15.97 -11.48
CA GLU A 226 -30.76 16.14 -12.78
C GLU A 226 -31.95 15.18 -12.96
N SER A 227 -32.07 14.13 -12.14
CA SER A 227 -33.22 13.21 -12.18
C SER A 227 -34.41 13.65 -11.30
N GLU A 228 -34.30 14.80 -10.63
CA GLU A 228 -35.34 15.37 -9.74
C GLU A 228 -35.90 16.72 -10.23
N LEU A 229 -35.59 17.13 -11.47
CA LEU A 229 -36.16 18.29 -12.17
C LEU A 229 -36.88 17.83 -13.45
#